data_AF-A0A0R1TPB0-F1
#
_entry.id   AF-A0A0R1TPB0-F1
#
_cell.length_a   1.000
_cell.length_b   1.000
_cell.length_c   1.000
_cell.angle_alpha   90.00
_cell.angle_beta   90.00
_cell.angle_gamma   90.00
#
_symmetry.space_group_name_H-M   'P 1'
#
loop_
_entity.id
_entity.type
_entity.pdbx_description
1 polymer ?
#
loop_
_entity_poly.entity_id
_entity_poly.type
_entity_poly.pdbx_seq_one_letter_code
_entity_poly.pdbx_strand_id
1 'polypeptide(L)'
;MKIILAGLFLFSVLGSIPGSDRYGLAGGYSILWLLMMYLVGAYLKLHGYPHLKNVVYLGIYFLASLANLLISDSLSWVKVRFLHGDDKLFLGVVIAYTNPLLVLEAVCLFIWLLRFPIKSLWLQKSLLSLSPLSFGAYLLQTNPFVYTIITGAYTRLSIMKPWWLVLAVLGLAILWLLAGCLLDYVRNLIFRKLKTQGMFNHKVIKSILTEPSRT
;
A
#
# COMPACT_ATOMS: atom_id res chain seq x y z
N MET A 1 -5.85 -21.81 -3.20
CA MET A 1 -6.35 -21.14 -1.99
C MET A 1 -5.34 -21.16 -0.84
N LYS A 2 -5.03 -22.33 -0.26
CA LYS A 2 -3.97 -22.46 0.76
C LYS A 2 -2.63 -21.90 0.28
N ILE A 3 -2.35 -21.99 -1.03
CA ILE A 3 -1.12 -21.48 -1.67
C ILE A 3 -1.02 -19.95 -1.64
N ILE A 4 -2.10 -19.19 -1.83
CA ILE A 4 -2.04 -17.71 -1.82
C ILE A 4 -1.85 -17.21 -0.40
N LEU A 5 -2.60 -17.77 0.56
CA LEU A 5 -2.46 -17.42 1.97
C LEU A 5 -1.14 -17.92 2.57
N ALA A 6 -0.69 -19.11 2.20
CA ALA A 6 0.63 -19.63 2.58
C ALA A 6 1.75 -18.84 1.92
N GLY A 7 1.59 -18.44 0.66
CA GLY A 7 2.53 -17.55 -0.05
C GLY A 7 2.59 -16.18 0.62
N LEU A 8 1.45 -15.58 0.92
CA LEU A 8 1.36 -14.33 1.67
C LEU A 8 2.06 -14.46 3.03
N PHE A 9 1.73 -15.49 3.80
CA PHE A 9 2.35 -15.73 5.10
C PHE A 9 3.86 -15.94 4.97
N LEU A 10 4.30 -16.75 4.00
CA LEU A 10 5.70 -17.03 3.74
C LEU A 10 6.46 -15.77 3.32
N PHE A 11 5.97 -14.99 2.36
CA PHE A 11 6.59 -13.72 1.95
C PHE A 11 6.54 -12.66 3.05
N SER A 12 5.50 -12.67 3.89
CA SER A 12 5.41 -11.76 5.04
C SER A 12 6.46 -12.08 6.10
N VAL A 13 6.57 -13.36 6.48
CA VAL A 13 7.55 -13.84 7.44
C VAL A 13 8.97 -13.67 6.91
N LEU A 14 9.24 -14.10 5.67
CA LEU A 14 10.57 -13.95 5.05
C LEU A 14 10.95 -12.48 4.88
N GLY A 15 10.03 -11.63 4.46
CA GLY A 15 10.27 -10.19 4.30
C GLY A 15 10.49 -9.46 5.63
N SER A 16 10.04 -10.02 6.75
CA SER A 16 10.23 -9.45 8.09
C SER A 16 11.57 -9.80 8.73
N ILE A 17 12.36 -10.71 8.14
CA ILE A 17 13.68 -11.06 8.67
C ILE A 17 14.65 -9.90 8.40
N PRO A 18 15.44 -9.41 9.40
CA PRO A 18 16.45 -8.38 9.17
C PRO A 18 17.45 -8.79 8.07
N GLY A 19 17.69 -7.91 7.08
CA GLY A 19 18.58 -8.20 5.94
C GLY A 19 17.97 -9.06 4.82
N SER A 20 16.64 -9.24 4.82
CA SER A 20 15.88 -10.06 3.86
C SER A 20 15.67 -9.46 2.48
N ASP A 21 16.26 -8.31 2.15
CA ASP A 21 16.09 -7.72 0.80
C ASP A 21 16.66 -8.61 -0.32
N ARG A 22 17.31 -9.73 0.07
CA ARG A 22 17.64 -10.89 -0.77
C ARG A 22 16.47 -11.43 -1.60
N TYR A 23 15.23 -11.23 -1.15
CA TYR A 23 14.03 -11.67 -1.88
C TYR A 23 13.42 -10.59 -2.79
N GLY A 24 14.07 -9.42 -2.90
CA GLY A 24 13.62 -8.32 -3.75
C GLY A 24 12.27 -7.74 -3.31
N LEU A 25 11.89 -7.92 -2.04
CA LEU A 25 10.62 -7.43 -1.51
C LEU A 25 10.66 -5.93 -1.20
N ALA A 26 11.85 -5.34 -1.02
CA ALA A 26 12.06 -3.93 -0.74
C ALA A 26 11.20 -3.41 0.42
N GLY A 27 11.11 -4.17 1.52
CA GLY A 27 10.25 -3.84 2.67
C GLY A 27 8.76 -3.75 2.36
N GLY A 28 8.33 -4.30 1.22
CA GLY A 28 6.96 -4.25 0.69
C GLY A 28 6.70 -3.13 -0.32
N TYR A 29 7.73 -2.46 -0.83
CA TYR A 29 7.61 -1.51 -1.94
C TYR A 29 7.81 -2.14 -3.33
N SER A 30 8.09 -3.44 -3.39
CA SER A 30 8.31 -4.15 -4.66
C SER A 30 7.02 -4.41 -5.45
N ILE A 31 7.19 -4.55 -6.77
CA ILE A 31 6.11 -5.01 -7.67
C ILE A 31 5.59 -6.37 -7.24
N LEU A 32 6.47 -7.26 -6.79
CA LEU A 32 6.10 -8.59 -6.30
C LEU A 32 5.15 -8.49 -5.10
N TRP A 33 5.45 -7.59 -4.15
CA TRP A 33 4.60 -7.38 -2.99
C TRP A 33 3.23 -6.78 -3.36
N LEU A 34 3.21 -5.80 -4.27
CA LEU A 34 1.96 -5.23 -4.79
C LEU A 34 1.10 -6.29 -5.47
N LEU A 35 1.71 -7.19 -6.24
CA LEU A 35 1.01 -8.32 -6.86
C LEU A 35 0.40 -9.24 -5.80
N MET A 36 1.12 -9.54 -4.72
CA MET A 36 0.57 -10.35 -3.62
C MET A 36 -0.63 -9.66 -2.96
N MET A 37 -0.54 -8.36 -2.66
CA MET A 37 -1.69 -7.60 -2.12
C MET A 37 -2.87 -7.57 -3.09
N TYR A 38 -2.61 -7.43 -4.39
CA TYR A 38 -3.65 -7.49 -5.42
C TYR A 38 -4.35 -8.86 -5.44
N LEU A 39 -3.60 -9.96 -5.33
CA LEU A 39 -4.15 -11.32 -5.24
C LEU A 39 -5.00 -11.52 -3.98
N VAL A 40 -4.61 -10.91 -2.85
CA VAL A 40 -5.44 -10.93 -1.63
C VAL A 40 -6.78 -10.23 -1.88
N GLY A 41 -6.78 -9.04 -2.47
CA GLY A 41 -8.02 -8.33 -2.84
C GLY A 41 -8.89 -9.12 -3.82
N ALA A 42 -8.28 -9.72 -4.85
CA ALA A 42 -8.98 -10.58 -5.80
C ALA A 42 -9.59 -11.82 -5.13
N TYR A 43 -8.86 -12.43 -4.18
CA TYR A 43 -9.35 -13.55 -3.39
C TYR A 43 -10.58 -13.18 -2.55
N LEU A 44 -10.53 -12.04 -1.84
CA LEU A 44 -11.66 -11.54 -1.05
C LEU A 44 -12.88 -11.26 -1.93
N LYS A 45 -12.68 -10.81 -3.17
CA LYS A 45 -13.76 -10.60 -4.14
C LYS A 45 -14.41 -11.91 -4.60
N LEU A 46 -13.62 -12.96 -4.83
CA LEU A 46 -14.09 -14.25 -5.36
C LEU A 46 -14.74 -15.13 -4.28
N HIS A 47 -14.19 -15.15 -3.07
CA HIS A 47 -14.59 -16.07 -2.00
C HIS A 47 -15.27 -15.37 -0.83
N GLY A 48 -15.33 -14.04 -0.83
CA GLY A 48 -15.82 -13.25 0.29
C GLY A 48 -14.79 -13.15 1.43
N TYR A 49 -15.27 -12.68 2.56
CA TYR A 49 -14.52 -12.55 3.82
C TYR A 49 -15.35 -13.15 4.96
N PRO A 50 -14.72 -13.49 6.10
CA PRO A 50 -15.44 -14.07 7.24
C PRO A 50 -16.68 -13.26 7.66
N HIS A 51 -17.76 -13.92 8.07
CA HIS A 51 -18.98 -13.23 8.51
C HIS A 51 -18.87 -12.70 9.95
N LEU A 52 -17.96 -11.76 10.18
CA LEU A 52 -17.76 -11.10 11.48
C LEU A 52 -18.53 -9.77 11.55
N LYS A 53 -18.71 -9.20 12.75
CA LYS A 53 -19.26 -7.83 12.90
C LYS A 53 -18.22 -6.79 12.48
N ASN A 54 -18.63 -5.64 11.93
CA ASN A 54 -17.70 -4.56 11.54
C ASN A 54 -16.78 -4.11 12.68
N VAL A 55 -17.30 -4.06 13.91
CA VAL A 55 -16.54 -3.70 15.12
C VAL A 55 -15.39 -4.68 15.38
N VAL A 56 -15.52 -5.95 14.99
CA VAL A 56 -14.46 -6.95 15.16
C VAL A 56 -13.28 -6.63 14.26
N TYR A 57 -13.50 -6.22 13.02
CA TYR A 57 -12.41 -5.82 12.12
C TYR A 57 -11.65 -4.59 12.63
N LEU A 58 -12.36 -3.58 13.12
CA LEU A 58 -11.72 -2.43 13.77
C LEU A 58 -10.99 -2.84 15.05
N GLY A 59 -11.58 -3.73 15.85
CA GLY A 59 -10.95 -4.25 17.06
C GLY A 59 -9.63 -4.96 16.75
N ILE A 60 -9.61 -5.85 15.75
CA ILE A 60 -8.40 -6.54 15.31
C ILE A 60 -7.36 -5.53 14.79
N TYR A 61 -7.79 -4.52 14.01
CA TYR A 61 -6.90 -3.45 13.55
C TYR A 61 -6.22 -2.74 14.74
N PHE A 62 -6.99 -2.22 15.70
CA PHE A 62 -6.41 -1.51 16.84
C PHE A 62 -5.57 -2.41 17.77
N LEU A 63 -6.00 -3.66 17.99
CA LEU A 63 -5.25 -4.64 18.78
C LEU A 63 -3.93 -5.01 18.11
N ALA A 64 -3.93 -5.23 16.79
CA ALA A 64 -2.73 -5.52 16.02
C ALA A 64 -1.79 -4.31 16.01
N SER A 65 -2.29 -3.09 15.80
CA SER A 65 -1.47 -1.87 15.85
C SER A 65 -0.87 -1.64 17.25
N LEU A 66 -1.64 -1.88 18.32
CA LEU A 66 -1.13 -1.80 19.69
C LEU A 66 -0.07 -2.87 19.95
N ALA A 67 -0.31 -4.11 19.53
CA ALA A 67 0.67 -5.19 19.65
C ALA A 67 1.96 -4.85 18.88
N ASN A 68 1.83 -4.29 17.67
CA ASN A 68 2.97 -3.89 16.84
C ASN A 68 3.79 -2.78 17.53
N LEU A 69 3.11 -1.80 18.14
CA LEU A 69 3.75 -0.74 18.93
C LEU A 69 4.49 -1.30 20.15
N LEU A 70 3.84 -2.17 20.94
CA LEU A 70 4.44 -2.77 22.12
C LEU A 70 5.64 -3.67 21.78
N ILE A 71 5.56 -4.42 20.68
CA ILE A 71 6.68 -5.21 20.16
C ILE A 71 7.83 -4.27 19.76
N SER A 72 7.55 -3.15 19.09
CA SER A 72 8.55 -2.13 18.73
C SER A 72 9.30 -1.61 19.95
N ASP A 73 8.56 -1.18 20.97
CA ASP A 73 9.11 -0.58 22.18
C ASP A 73 9.91 -1.61 22.97
N SER A 74 9.39 -2.85 23.08
CA SER A 74 10.06 -3.94 23.79
C SER A 74 11.38 -4.34 23.12
N LEU A 75 11.38 -4.48 21.79
CA LEU A 75 12.59 -4.81 21.03
C LEU A 75 13.64 -3.71 21.14
N SER A 76 13.21 -2.45 21.08
CA SER A 76 14.10 -1.29 21.25
C SER A 76 14.71 -1.28 22.66
N TRP A 77 13.89 -1.49 23.69
CA TRP A 77 14.34 -1.53 25.09
C TRP A 77 15.36 -2.65 25.35
N VAL A 78 15.09 -3.88 24.88
CA VAL A 78 16.02 -5.02 25.02
C VAL A 78 17.35 -4.72 24.34
N LYS A 79 17.32 -4.10 23.16
CA LYS A 79 18.54 -3.81 22.40
C LYS A 79 19.41 -2.77 23.09
N VAL A 80 18.82 -1.65 23.52
CA VAL A 80 19.55 -0.60 24.26
C VAL A 80 20.16 -1.18 25.54
N ARG A 81 19.39 -2.02 26.26
CA ARG A 81 19.80 -2.52 27.57
C ARG A 81 20.82 -3.65 27.52
N PHE A 82 20.74 -4.54 26.54
CA PHE A 82 21.54 -5.77 26.53
C PHE A 82 22.52 -5.88 25.35
N LEU A 83 22.25 -5.22 24.22
CA LEU A 83 23.01 -5.40 22.98
C LEU A 83 23.86 -4.18 22.58
N HIS A 84 23.81 -3.08 23.35
CA HIS A 84 24.62 -1.87 23.14
C HIS A 84 24.66 -1.35 21.69
N GLY A 85 23.57 -1.51 20.93
CA GLY A 85 23.51 -1.16 19.51
C GLY A 85 22.41 -0.16 19.19
N ASP A 86 22.57 0.64 18.13
CA ASP A 86 21.63 1.68 17.69
C ASP A 86 20.20 1.16 17.43
N ASP A 87 19.19 1.90 17.88
CA ASP A 87 17.75 1.55 17.83
C ASP A 87 17.19 1.27 16.42
N LYS A 88 17.90 1.70 15.38
CA LYS A 88 17.37 1.77 14.00
C LYS A 88 17.09 0.40 13.34
N LEU A 89 17.78 -0.67 13.76
CA LEU A 89 17.76 -1.95 13.03
C LEU A 89 16.47 -2.77 13.24
N PHE A 90 15.81 -2.67 14.41
CA PHE A 90 14.57 -3.41 14.69
C PHE A 90 13.31 -2.61 14.37
N LEU A 91 13.40 -1.28 14.36
CA LEU A 91 12.32 -0.42 13.86
C LEU A 91 11.94 -0.82 12.42
N GLY A 92 12.93 -1.14 11.59
CA GLY A 92 12.73 -1.56 10.21
C GLY A 92 11.90 -2.84 10.03
N VAL A 93 11.97 -3.78 10.98
CA VAL A 93 11.17 -5.02 10.94
C VAL A 93 9.71 -4.74 11.26
N VAL A 94 9.48 -3.92 12.27
CA VAL A 94 8.14 -3.62 12.78
C VAL A 94 7.33 -2.76 11.82
N ILE A 95 8.01 -1.82 11.13
CA ILE A 95 7.37 -0.89 10.17
C ILE A 95 7.34 -1.42 8.73
N ALA A 96 7.99 -2.55 8.43
CA ALA A 96 7.99 -3.11 7.08
C ALA A 96 6.57 -3.54 6.69
N TYR A 97 6.11 -3.18 5.49
CA TYR A 97 4.78 -3.58 5.01
C TYR A 97 4.62 -5.10 4.88
N THR A 98 5.73 -5.82 4.81
CA THR A 98 5.77 -7.29 4.85
C THR A 98 5.49 -7.88 6.23
N ASN A 99 5.47 -7.08 7.30
CA ASN A 99 5.15 -7.57 8.65
C ASN A 99 3.75 -8.20 8.67
N PRO A 100 3.61 -9.47 9.12
CA PRO A 100 2.32 -10.14 9.22
C PRO A 100 1.25 -9.37 10.01
N LEU A 101 1.65 -8.61 11.04
CA LEU A 101 0.72 -7.76 11.80
C LEU A 101 0.22 -6.59 10.95
N LEU A 102 1.11 -5.90 10.22
CA LEU A 102 0.73 -4.82 9.30
C LEU A 102 -0.13 -5.33 8.14
N VAL A 103 0.13 -6.54 7.65
CA VAL A 103 -0.73 -7.20 6.64
C VAL A 103 -2.12 -7.47 7.22
N LEU A 104 -2.21 -8.00 8.45
CA LEU A 104 -3.48 -8.24 9.13
C LEU A 104 -4.25 -6.94 9.35
N GLU A 105 -3.57 -5.88 9.78
CA GLU A 105 -4.13 -4.53 9.93
C GLU A 105 -4.71 -4.01 8.61
N ALA A 106 -3.94 -4.09 7.52
CA ALA A 106 -4.35 -3.64 6.19
C ALA A 106 -5.58 -4.42 5.69
N VAL A 107 -5.59 -5.74 5.83
CA VAL A 107 -6.72 -6.59 5.42
C VAL A 107 -7.98 -6.29 6.24
N CYS A 108 -7.86 -6.15 7.57
CA CYS A 108 -9.00 -5.85 8.43
C CYS A 108 -9.59 -4.46 8.13
N LEU A 109 -8.74 -3.46 7.98
CA LEU A 109 -9.15 -2.10 7.62
C LEU A 109 -9.81 -2.08 6.24
N PHE A 110 -9.26 -2.81 5.26
CA PHE A 110 -9.83 -2.92 3.93
C PHE A 110 -11.23 -3.57 3.96
N ILE A 111 -11.42 -4.68 4.67
CA ILE A 111 -12.74 -5.32 4.81
C ILE A 111 -13.73 -4.40 5.53
N TRP A 112 -13.28 -3.65 6.54
CA TRP A 112 -14.12 -2.67 7.21
C TRP A 112 -14.58 -1.56 6.25
N LEU A 113 -13.67 -1.00 5.45
CA LEU A 113 -13.97 0.01 4.43
C LEU A 113 -14.91 -0.52 3.33
N LEU A 114 -14.74 -1.77 2.90
CA LEU A 114 -15.65 -2.42 1.93
C LEU A 114 -17.09 -2.49 2.42
N ARG A 115 -17.29 -2.57 3.74
CA ARG A 115 -18.61 -2.64 4.37
C ARG A 115 -19.14 -1.28 4.82
N PHE A 116 -18.38 -0.21 4.58
CA PHE A 116 -18.77 1.13 4.95
C PHE A 116 -19.82 1.67 3.95
N PRO A 117 -21.04 2.01 4.40
CA PRO A 117 -22.10 2.42 3.49
C PRO A 117 -21.88 3.85 2.99
N ILE A 118 -21.47 4.00 1.73
CA ILE A 118 -21.33 5.30 1.07
C ILE A 118 -22.64 5.62 0.35
N LYS A 119 -23.51 6.44 0.96
CA LYS A 119 -24.83 6.77 0.38
C LYS A 119 -24.79 7.91 -0.66
N SER A 120 -23.79 8.79 -0.60
CA SER A 120 -23.72 9.94 -1.50
C SER A 120 -23.18 9.55 -2.88
N LEU A 121 -23.97 9.81 -3.92
CA LEU A 121 -23.58 9.56 -5.31
C LEU A 121 -22.35 10.40 -5.71
N TRP A 122 -22.25 11.62 -5.21
CA TRP A 122 -21.10 12.49 -5.46
C TRP A 122 -19.81 11.91 -4.88
N LEU A 123 -19.85 11.37 -3.66
CA LEU A 123 -18.71 10.69 -3.04
C LEU A 123 -18.31 9.45 -3.82
N GLN A 124 -19.28 8.62 -4.23
CA GLN A 124 -19.00 7.42 -5.04
C GLN A 124 -18.31 7.77 -6.36
N LYS A 125 -18.82 8.76 -7.09
CA LYS A 125 -18.21 9.23 -8.36
C LYS A 125 -16.79 9.75 -8.14
N SER A 126 -16.58 10.51 -7.07
CA SER A 126 -15.26 11.06 -6.74
C SER A 126 -14.26 9.95 -6.41
N LEU A 127 -14.64 8.96 -5.59
CA LEU A 127 -13.79 7.81 -5.27
C LEU A 127 -13.43 6.98 -6.51
N LEU A 128 -14.39 6.74 -7.39
CA LEU A 128 -14.14 6.02 -8.65
C LEU A 128 -13.17 6.80 -9.56
N SER A 129 -13.31 8.13 -9.62
CA SER A 129 -12.42 8.98 -10.41
C SER A 129 -11.01 9.10 -9.81
N LEU A 130 -10.87 9.09 -8.49
CA LEU A 130 -9.60 9.23 -7.78
C LEU A 130 -8.86 7.90 -7.61
N SER A 131 -9.57 6.77 -7.63
CA SER A 131 -9.00 5.42 -7.48
C SER A 131 -7.78 5.17 -8.38
N PRO A 132 -7.80 5.40 -9.70
CA PRO A 132 -6.62 5.19 -10.55
C PRO A 132 -5.44 6.14 -10.20
N LEU A 133 -5.72 7.32 -9.64
CA LEU A 133 -4.72 8.33 -9.28
C LEU A 133 -3.95 7.95 -8.01
N SER A 134 -4.57 7.16 -7.12
CA SER A 134 -3.94 6.67 -5.89
C SER A 134 -2.69 5.82 -6.19
N PHE A 135 -2.75 5.01 -7.24
CA PHE A 135 -1.60 4.21 -7.68
C PHE A 135 -0.49 5.08 -8.27
N GLY A 136 -0.84 6.13 -9.02
CA GLY A 136 0.13 7.11 -9.53
C GLY A 136 0.86 7.86 -8.41
N ALA A 137 0.11 8.29 -7.38
CA ALA A 137 0.69 8.91 -6.19
C ALA A 137 1.65 7.95 -5.45
N TYR A 138 1.28 6.67 -5.34
CA TYR A 138 2.15 5.63 -4.78
C TYR A 138 3.45 5.47 -5.59
N LEU A 139 3.39 5.38 -6.92
CA LEU A 139 4.59 5.26 -7.76
C LEU A 139 5.49 6.50 -7.65
N LEU A 140 4.89 7.68 -7.51
CA LEU A 140 5.63 8.92 -7.38
C LEU A 140 6.42 8.96 -6.07
N GLN A 141 5.79 8.68 -4.93
CA GLN A 141 6.46 8.74 -3.61
C GLN A 141 7.52 7.63 -3.45
N THR A 142 7.34 6.49 -4.12
CA THR A 142 8.26 5.34 -4.08
C THR A 142 9.37 5.43 -5.10
N ASN A 143 9.35 6.43 -5.99
CA ASN A 143 10.41 6.66 -6.93
C ASN A 143 11.72 7.02 -6.17
N PRO A 144 12.86 6.37 -6.45
CA PRO A 144 14.10 6.62 -5.72
C PRO A 144 14.57 8.09 -5.72
N PHE A 145 14.40 8.80 -6.84
CA PHE A 145 14.76 10.23 -6.93
C PHE A 145 13.87 11.09 -6.05
N VAL A 146 12.56 10.83 -6.06
CA VAL A 146 11.61 11.58 -5.23
C VAL A 146 11.83 11.27 -3.76
N TYR A 147 11.96 9.99 -3.41
CA TYR A 147 12.19 9.52 -2.05
C TYR A 147 13.42 10.17 -1.40
N THR A 148 14.53 10.21 -2.12
CA THR A 148 15.77 10.84 -1.61
C THR A 148 15.62 12.34 -1.36
N ILE A 149 14.85 13.07 -2.18
CA ILE A 149 14.59 14.50 -1.99
C ILE A 149 13.68 14.76 -0.78
N ILE A 150 12.66 13.93 -0.57
CA ILE A 150 11.61 14.19 0.44
C ILE A 150 11.95 13.62 1.83
N THR A 151 12.79 12.59 1.92
CA THR A 151 13.10 11.92 3.21
C THR A 151 13.60 12.88 4.28
N GLY A 152 14.46 13.83 3.90
CA GLY A 152 14.93 14.90 4.80
C GLY A 152 13.80 15.82 5.29
N ALA A 153 12.76 16.04 4.48
CA ALA A 153 11.64 16.92 4.82
C ALA A 153 10.74 16.32 5.92
N TYR A 154 10.67 14.99 6.04
CA TYR A 154 9.84 14.32 7.04
C TYR A 154 10.43 14.32 8.45
N THR A 155 11.71 14.68 8.61
CA THR A 155 12.37 14.76 9.92
C THR A 155 11.68 15.73 10.88
N ARG A 156 11.02 16.78 10.37
CA ARG A 156 10.25 17.73 11.19
C ARG A 156 8.99 17.12 11.78
N LEU A 157 8.46 16.04 11.21
CA LEU A 157 7.25 15.39 11.72
C LEU A 157 7.49 14.71 13.08
N SER A 158 8.70 14.20 13.33
CA SER A 158 8.99 13.43 14.55
C SER A 158 8.97 14.25 15.84
N ILE A 159 9.07 15.58 15.73
CA ILE A 159 9.06 16.51 16.87
C ILE A 159 7.71 17.23 17.04
N MET A 160 6.72 16.94 16.19
CA MET A 160 5.40 17.58 16.28
C MET A 160 4.55 16.95 17.40
N LYS A 161 3.72 17.77 18.04
CA LYS A 161 2.72 17.25 18.99
C LYS A 161 1.73 16.32 18.26
N PRO A 162 1.17 15.29 18.93
CA PRO A 162 0.38 14.23 18.28
C PRO A 162 -0.76 14.74 17.37
N TRP A 163 -1.53 15.73 17.83
CA TRP A 163 -2.64 16.25 17.02
C TRP A 163 -2.19 16.97 15.74
N TRP A 164 -1.10 17.74 15.83
CA TRP A 164 -0.49 18.39 14.67
C TRP A 164 0.17 17.39 13.72
N LEU A 165 0.73 16.31 14.25
CA LEU A 165 1.27 15.21 13.46
C LEU A 165 0.16 14.55 12.61
N VAL A 166 -0.99 14.25 13.20
CA VAL A 166 -2.13 13.66 12.47
C VAL A 166 -2.57 14.58 11.32
N LEU A 167 -2.75 15.87 11.60
CA LEU A 167 -3.13 16.84 10.57
C LEU A 167 -2.06 16.97 9.47
N ALA A 168 -0.78 16.98 9.84
CA ALA A 168 0.32 17.04 8.89
C ALA A 168 0.37 15.80 7.98
N VAL A 169 0.21 14.59 8.53
CA VAL A 169 0.18 13.34 7.77
C VAL A 169 -1.00 13.30 6.80
N LEU A 170 -2.19 13.72 7.24
CA LEU A 170 -3.36 13.81 6.36
C LEU A 170 -3.17 14.85 5.26
N GLY A 171 -2.61 16.01 5.59
CA GLY A 171 -2.26 17.05 4.60
C GLY A 171 -1.27 16.55 3.56
N LEU A 172 -0.21 15.87 3.99
CA LEU A 172 0.78 15.24 3.11
C LEU A 172 0.14 14.18 2.20
N ALA A 173 -0.76 13.35 2.71
CA ALA A 173 -1.48 12.37 1.91
C ALA A 173 -2.30 13.03 0.79
N ILE A 174 -2.99 14.14 1.10
CA ILE A 174 -3.73 14.94 0.11
C ILE A 174 -2.76 15.53 -0.92
N LEU A 175 -1.62 16.09 -0.48
CA LEU A 175 -0.61 16.65 -1.38
C LEU A 175 -0.05 15.60 -2.36
N TRP A 176 0.23 14.39 -1.88
CA TRP A 176 0.66 13.28 -2.74
C TRP A 176 -0.40 12.88 -3.74
N LEU A 177 -1.66 12.83 -3.33
CA LEU A 177 -2.77 12.54 -4.24
C LEU A 177 -2.87 13.61 -5.34
N LEU A 178 -2.77 14.89 -4.97
CA LEU A 178 -2.77 16.01 -5.92
C LEU A 178 -1.56 15.96 -6.87
N ALA A 179 -0.37 15.62 -6.37
CA ALA A 179 0.82 15.43 -7.18
C ALA A 179 0.64 14.28 -8.19
N GLY A 180 0.02 13.17 -7.77
CA GLY A 180 -0.37 12.07 -8.65
C GLY A 180 -1.35 12.52 -9.74
N CYS A 181 -2.35 13.34 -9.39
CA CYS A 181 -3.29 13.93 -10.36
C CYS A 181 -2.57 14.80 -11.40
N LEU A 182 -1.65 15.65 -10.95
CA LEU A 182 -0.85 16.50 -11.82
C LEU A 182 0.01 15.69 -12.78
N LEU A 183 0.63 14.62 -12.29
CA LEU A 183 1.47 13.74 -13.12
C LEU A 183 0.66 13.04 -14.20
N ASP A 184 -0.51 12.52 -13.86
CA ASP A 184 -1.42 11.90 -14.82
C ASP A 184 -1.94 12.92 -15.86
N TYR A 185 -2.15 14.17 -15.46
CA TYR A 185 -2.48 15.26 -16.37
C TYR A 185 -1.32 15.54 -17.35
N VAL A 186 -0.09 15.67 -16.86
CA VAL A 186 1.12 15.87 -17.68
C VAL A 186 1.32 14.71 -18.66
N ARG A 187 1.17 13.47 -18.16
CA ARG A 187 1.22 12.24 -18.98
C ARG A 187 0.24 12.34 -20.15
N ASN A 188 -1.01 12.73 -19.88
CA ASN A 188 -2.04 12.87 -20.90
C ASN A 188 -1.70 13.98 -21.91
N LEU A 189 -1.14 15.11 -21.48
CA LEU A 189 -0.68 16.17 -22.40
C LEU A 189 0.41 15.69 -23.34
N ILE A 190 1.39 14.94 -22.83
CA ILE A 190 2.48 14.37 -23.62
C ILE A 190 1.92 13.41 -24.67
N PHE A 191 1.07 12.45 -24.26
CA PHE A 191 0.48 11.49 -25.20
C PHE A 191 -0.44 12.12 -26.25
N ARG A 192 -1.14 13.22 -25.91
CA ARG A 192 -1.90 14.01 -26.89
C ARG A 192 -0.98 14.64 -27.92
N LYS A 193 0.13 15.26 -27.49
CA LYS A 193 1.12 15.86 -28.39
C LYS A 193 1.82 14.83 -29.27
N LEU A 194 2.06 13.62 -28.76
CA LEU A 194 2.70 12.52 -29.50
C LEU A 194 1.76 11.78 -30.46
N LYS A 195 0.46 12.15 -30.56
CA LYS A 195 -0.57 11.51 -31.42
C LYS A 195 -0.71 9.98 -31.24
N THR A 196 -0.15 9.38 -30.20
CA THR A 196 -0.21 7.92 -29.94
C THR A 196 -1.54 7.46 -29.33
N GLN A 197 -2.48 8.39 -29.05
CA GLN A 197 -3.80 8.05 -28.49
C GLN A 197 -4.66 7.17 -29.40
N GLY A 198 -4.31 7.07 -30.69
CA GLY A 198 -4.95 6.15 -31.64
C GLY A 198 -4.42 4.71 -31.62
N MET A 199 -3.27 4.43 -31.00
CA MET A 199 -2.60 3.12 -31.12
C MET A 199 -3.08 2.09 -30.08
N PHE A 200 -3.55 2.54 -28.91
CA PHE A 200 -4.12 1.70 -27.85
C PHE A 200 -5.66 1.65 -27.86
N ASN A 201 -6.28 2.24 -28.89
CA ASN A 201 -7.72 2.40 -28.96
C ASN A 201 -8.34 1.15 -29.61
N HIS A 202 -9.00 0.28 -28.82
CA HIS A 202 -9.98 -0.80 -29.10
C HIS A 202 -9.84 -1.69 -30.37
N LYS A 203 -9.39 -1.17 -31.52
CA LYS A 203 -9.17 -1.85 -32.81
C LYS A 203 -8.13 -2.97 -32.75
N VAL A 204 -7.03 -2.84 -32.01
CA VAL A 204 -6.01 -3.90 -31.90
C VAL A 204 -6.53 -5.09 -31.08
N ILE A 205 -7.27 -4.84 -29.99
CA ILE A 205 -7.90 -5.91 -29.21
C ILE A 205 -9.04 -6.56 -30.01
N LYS A 206 -9.80 -5.77 -30.78
CA LYS A 206 -10.82 -6.33 -31.69
C LYS A 206 -10.19 -7.18 -32.78
N SER A 207 -9.08 -6.76 -33.40
CA SER A 207 -8.42 -7.55 -34.45
C SER A 207 -7.86 -8.88 -33.93
N ILE A 208 -7.36 -8.92 -32.69
CA ILE A 208 -6.89 -10.16 -32.04
C ILE A 208 -8.06 -11.09 -31.66
N LEU A 209 -9.21 -10.53 -31.27
CA LEU A 209 -10.40 -11.32 -30.91
C LEU A 209 -11.28 -11.71 -32.11
N THR A 210 -11.06 -11.12 -33.30
CA THR A 210 -11.80 -11.45 -34.53
C THR A 210 -11.01 -12.28 -35.53
N GLU A 211 -9.78 -12.70 -35.23
CA GLU A 211 -9.17 -13.77 -36.03
C GLU A 211 -9.92 -15.07 -35.72
N PRO A 212 -10.69 -15.63 -36.67
CA PRO A 212 -11.17 -16.99 -36.50
C PRO A 212 -9.92 -17.86 -36.48
N SER A 213 -9.83 -18.74 -35.49
CA SER A 213 -8.89 -19.86 -35.44
C SER A 213 -8.77 -20.48 -36.84
N ARG A 214 -7.73 -20.09 -37.58
CA ARG A 214 -7.34 -20.76 -38.80
C ARG A 214 -6.47 -21.94 -38.37
N THR A 215 -7.07 -23.10 -38.60
CA THR A 215 -6.52 -24.46 -38.63
C THR A 215 -6.06 -25.04 -37.31
#